data_AF-A0A7R9ITK2-F1
#
_entry.id   AF-A0A7R9ITK2-F1
#
_cell.length_a   1.000
_cell.length_b   1.000
_cell.length_c   1.000
_cell.angle_alpha   90.00
_cell.angle_beta   90.00
_cell.angle_gamma   90.00
#
_symmetry.space_group_name_H-M   'P 1'
#
loop_
_entity.id
_entity.type
_entity.pdbx_description
1 polymer ?
#
loop_
_entity_poly.entity_id
_entity_poly.type
_entity_poly.pdbx_seq_one_letter_code
_entity_poly.pdbx_strand_id
1 'polypeptide(L)'
;MNKKITIAGRLLPSCLPRLPTYEEDSMVLPCRGFCQEFHMGCGSRIPDKLKDMLNCNTFPDYIGTGSCIPKPDLQAQALTPRVCDGVIDCVDMSDETSCSYCPAGNIHCGIGSTCISPDKRCDGKLDCPDGSDEKAC
;
A
#
# COMPACT_ATOMS: atom_id res chain seq x y z
N MET A 1 36.22 -20.59 -18.67
CA MET A 1 35.49 -20.41 -17.38
C MET A 1 35.63 -18.98 -16.91
N ASN A 2 34.52 -18.27 -16.75
CA ASN A 2 34.28 -17.13 -15.84
C ASN A 2 32.96 -16.45 -16.25
N LYS A 3 31.83 -16.94 -15.70
CA LYS A 3 30.54 -16.26 -15.87
C LYS A 3 30.51 -15.08 -14.89
N LYS A 4 30.63 -13.86 -15.39
CA LYS A 4 30.29 -12.66 -14.62
C LYS A 4 28.77 -12.67 -14.40
N ILE A 5 28.35 -12.88 -13.15
CA ILE A 5 26.96 -12.71 -12.74
C ILE A 5 26.74 -11.20 -12.59
N THR A 6 26.14 -10.59 -13.61
CA THR A 6 25.63 -9.22 -13.49
C THR A 6 24.32 -9.31 -12.72
N ILE A 7 24.36 -8.97 -11.44
CA ILE A 7 23.14 -8.77 -10.63
C ILE A 7 22.50 -7.50 -11.19
N ALA A 8 21.46 -7.66 -12.01
CA ALA A 8 20.56 -6.56 -12.36
C ALA A 8 19.74 -6.24 -11.12
N GLY A 9 20.35 -5.52 -10.18
CA GLY A 9 19.62 -4.88 -9.09
C GLY A 9 18.58 -3.98 -9.74
N ARG A 10 17.30 -4.32 -9.57
CA ARG A 10 16.22 -3.35 -9.75
C ARG A 10 16.50 -2.25 -8.73
N LEU A 11 17.13 -1.18 -9.18
CA LEU A 11 17.19 0.07 -8.46
C LEU A 11 15.73 0.47 -8.21
N LEU A 12 15.25 0.24 -6.99
CA LEU A 12 14.19 1.06 -6.43
C LEU A 12 14.62 2.51 -6.68
N PRO A 13 13.76 3.37 -7.26
CA PRO A 13 14.15 4.76 -7.46
C PRO A 13 14.52 5.32 -6.09
N SER A 14 15.77 5.78 -5.97
CA SER A 14 16.25 6.51 -4.82
C SER A 14 15.23 7.60 -4.50
N CYS A 15 14.79 7.69 -3.25
CA CYS A 15 14.07 8.86 -2.73
C CYS A 15 15.03 10.07 -2.74
N LEU A 16 15.35 10.56 -3.93
CA LEU A 16 16.01 11.83 -4.12
C LEU A 16 14.91 12.90 -3.99
N PRO A 17 15.05 13.86 -3.07
CA PRO A 17 14.15 15.00 -3.03
C PRO A 17 14.31 15.75 -4.36
N ARG A 18 13.23 15.83 -5.15
CA ARG A 18 13.21 16.70 -6.33
C ARG A 18 13.47 18.13 -5.84
N LEU A 19 14.49 18.78 -6.42
CA LEU A 19 14.83 20.17 -6.13
C LEU A 19 13.67 21.13 -6.47
N PRO A 20 13.53 22.24 -5.75
CA PRO A 20 12.31 23.06 -5.74
C PRO A 20 12.33 24.07 -6.88
N THR A 21 11.35 23.98 -7.77
CA THR A 21 10.92 25.14 -8.57
C THR A 21 9.62 25.62 -7.93
N TYR A 22 9.68 26.77 -7.24
CA TYR A 22 8.54 27.51 -6.68
C TYR A 22 7.37 27.49 -7.67
N GLU A 23 6.14 27.11 -7.28
CA GLU A 23 5.29 27.85 -6.34
C GLU A 23 4.50 26.96 -5.35
N GLU A 24 4.58 27.38 -4.09
CA GLU A 24 3.79 27.04 -2.89
C GLU A 24 3.55 25.56 -2.51
N ASP A 25 3.93 25.23 -1.27
CA ASP A 25 3.29 24.22 -0.40
C ASP A 25 1.80 24.58 -0.17
N SER A 26 1.06 24.80 -1.25
CA SER A 26 -0.37 25.01 -1.23
C SER A 26 -0.97 23.63 -0.91
N MET A 27 -1.45 23.48 0.33
CA MET A 27 -2.25 22.32 0.70
C MET A 27 -3.51 22.33 -0.16
N VAL A 28 -3.47 21.61 -1.29
CA VAL A 28 -4.63 21.50 -2.16
C VAL A 28 -5.60 20.52 -1.52
N LEU A 29 -6.78 21.03 -1.15
CA LEU A 29 -7.81 20.23 -0.50
C LEU A 29 -8.41 19.20 -1.49
N PRO A 30 -8.78 18.00 -1.02
CA PRO A 30 -9.46 17.02 -1.84
C PRO A 30 -10.84 17.53 -2.24
N CYS A 31 -11.36 17.10 -3.39
CA CYS A 31 -12.73 17.43 -3.75
C CYS A 31 -13.75 16.77 -2.78
N ARG A 32 -14.89 17.42 -2.56
CA ARG A 32 -16.00 16.91 -1.75
C ARG A 32 -16.40 15.48 -2.11
N GLY A 33 -16.59 15.21 -3.40
CA GLY A 33 -16.97 13.87 -3.88
C GLY A 33 -15.93 12.79 -3.54
N PHE A 34 -14.64 13.09 -3.69
CA PHE A 34 -13.58 12.16 -3.33
C PHE A 34 -13.53 11.90 -1.82
N CYS A 35 -13.69 12.93 -1.00
CA CYS A 35 -13.79 12.78 0.45
C CYS A 35 -14.95 11.86 0.85
N GLN A 36 -16.13 12.04 0.25
CA GLN A 36 -17.29 11.20 0.54
C GLN A 36 -17.04 9.73 0.20
N GLU A 37 -16.47 9.45 -0.99
CA GLU A 37 -16.09 8.07 -1.37
C GLU A 37 -15.09 7.45 -0.39
N PHE A 38 -14.07 8.21 0.01
CA PHE A 38 -13.09 7.76 0.99
C PHE A 38 -13.75 7.44 2.34
N HIS A 39 -14.66 8.29 2.82
CA HIS A 39 -15.39 8.05 4.07
C HIS A 39 -16.30 6.82 4.00
N MET A 40 -16.89 6.52 2.84
CA MET A 40 -17.70 5.31 2.67
C MET A 40 -16.88 4.02 2.75
N GLY A 41 -15.61 4.04 2.30
CA GLY A 41 -14.73 2.86 2.35
C GLY A 41 -13.91 2.74 3.64
N CYS A 42 -13.27 3.84 4.06
CA CYS A 42 -12.27 3.87 5.12
C CYS A 42 -12.70 4.69 6.34
N GLY A 43 -13.87 5.32 6.33
CA GLY A 43 -14.30 6.26 7.37
C GLY A 43 -14.32 5.67 8.79
N SER A 44 -14.61 4.38 8.92
CA SER A 44 -14.60 3.65 10.19
C SER A 44 -13.20 3.44 10.78
N ARG A 45 -12.14 3.54 9.96
CA ARG A 45 -10.73 3.39 10.37
C ARG A 45 -10.07 4.70 10.77
N ILE A 46 -10.76 5.84 10.58
CA ILE A 46 -10.22 7.17 10.86
C ILE A 46 -10.30 7.43 12.38
N PRO A 47 -9.18 7.76 13.05
CA PRO A 47 -9.19 8.15 14.46
C PRO A 47 -10.06 9.38 14.70
N ASP A 48 -10.76 9.45 15.83
CA ASP A 48 -11.69 10.55 16.14
C ASP A 48 -11.05 11.94 16.03
N LYS A 49 -9.78 12.06 16.43
CA LYS A 49 -9.00 13.30 16.33
C LYS A 49 -8.87 13.85 14.90
N LEU A 50 -9.01 12.99 13.88
CA LEU A 50 -8.85 13.36 12.47
C LEU A 50 -10.20 13.51 11.75
N LYS A 51 -11.31 13.05 12.34
CA LYS A 51 -12.65 13.13 11.73
C LYS A 51 -13.07 14.57 11.48
N ASP A 52 -12.79 15.46 12.42
CA ASP A 52 -13.13 16.88 12.30
C ASP A 52 -12.32 17.59 11.20
N MET A 53 -11.08 17.13 10.96
CA MET A 53 -10.21 17.64 9.89
C MET A 53 -10.62 17.12 8.50
N LEU A 54 -11.39 16.03 8.44
CA LEU A 54 -11.88 15.40 7.20
C LEU A 54 -13.39 15.64 7.02
N ASN A 55 -13.87 16.82 7.37
CA ASN A 55 -15.25 17.19 7.13
C ASN A 55 -15.48 17.47 5.64
N CYS A 56 -16.03 16.51 4.90
CA CYS A 56 -16.26 16.67 3.46
C CYS A 56 -17.12 17.90 3.10
N ASN A 57 -17.91 18.44 4.04
CA ASN A 57 -18.72 19.63 3.78
C ASN A 57 -17.88 20.90 3.58
N THR A 58 -16.66 20.94 4.12
CA THR A 58 -15.74 22.08 3.99
C THR A 58 -14.90 22.02 2.71
N PHE A 59 -15.03 20.96 1.91
CA PHE A 59 -14.28 20.79 0.67
C PHE A 59 -15.05 21.29 -0.57
N PRO A 60 -14.37 21.85 -1.58
CA PRO A 60 -15.02 22.34 -2.80
C PRO A 60 -15.46 21.20 -3.72
N ASP A 61 -16.39 21.51 -4.62
CA ASP A 61 -16.77 20.61 -5.72
C ASP A 61 -15.82 20.77 -6.92
N TYR A 62 -15.77 19.74 -7.78
CA TYR A 62 -14.93 19.79 -8.99
C TYR A 62 -15.61 20.62 -10.08
N ILE A 63 -15.14 21.86 -10.26
CA ILE A 63 -15.67 22.81 -11.26
C ILE A 63 -14.71 22.97 -12.47
N GLY A 64 -13.55 22.32 -12.46
CA GLY A 64 -12.54 22.39 -13.52
C GLY A 64 -11.12 22.14 -13.02
N THR A 65 -10.12 22.38 -13.88
CA THR A 65 -8.69 22.20 -13.55
C THR A 65 -8.25 23.16 -12.45
N GLY A 66 -7.78 22.62 -11.33
CA GLY A 66 -7.22 23.40 -10.21
C GLY A 66 -8.21 23.80 -9.10
N SER A 67 -9.50 23.42 -9.21
CA SER A 67 -10.51 23.70 -8.16
C SER A 67 -10.31 22.86 -6.90
N CYS A 68 -9.85 21.62 -7.08
CA CYS A 68 -9.50 20.66 -6.03
C CYS A 68 -8.76 19.47 -6.66
N ILE A 69 -8.23 18.57 -5.84
CA ILE A 69 -7.69 17.29 -6.32
C ILE A 69 -8.86 16.32 -6.49
N PRO A 70 -9.28 16.00 -7.74
CA PRO A 70 -10.23 14.92 -7.97
C PRO A 70 -9.57 13.59 -7.63
N LYS A 71 -10.37 12.53 -7.52
CA LYS A 71 -9.84 11.17 -7.38
C LYS A 71 -8.76 10.94 -8.44
N PRO A 72 -7.52 10.62 -8.05
CA PRO A 72 -6.52 10.24 -9.04
C PRO A 72 -7.06 9.01 -9.77
N ASP A 73 -6.89 8.97 -11.10
CA ASP A 73 -7.20 7.80 -11.93
C ASP A 73 -6.24 6.64 -11.58
N LEU A 74 -6.46 6.05 -10.40
CA LEU A 74 -5.70 4.93 -9.86
C LEU A 74 -6.14 3.61 -10.51
N GLN A 75 -6.65 3.64 -11.73
CA GLN A 75 -6.80 2.43 -12.54
C GLN A 75 -5.45 1.84 -12.99
N ALA A 76 -4.32 2.55 -12.79
CA ALA A 76 -3.00 2.06 -13.20
C ALA A 76 -1.96 1.96 -12.08
N GLN A 77 -2.22 2.48 -10.88
CA GLN A 77 -1.25 2.48 -9.77
C GLN A 77 -1.89 2.36 -8.38
N ALA A 78 -3.18 2.00 -8.28
CA ALA A 78 -3.63 1.34 -7.06
C ALA A 78 -2.78 0.08 -6.94
N LEU A 79 -1.79 0.16 -6.04
CA LEU A 79 -0.94 -0.93 -5.62
C LEU A 79 -1.82 -2.16 -5.43
N THR A 80 -1.28 -3.31 -5.81
CA THR A 80 -1.86 -4.64 -5.57
C THR A 80 -2.68 -4.68 -4.28
N PRO A 81 -3.83 -5.39 -4.26
CA PRO A 81 -4.66 -5.50 -3.07
C PRO A 81 -3.77 -5.79 -1.86
N ARG A 82 -3.81 -4.93 -0.84
CA ARG A 82 -2.99 -4.96 0.40
C ARG A 82 -3.39 -6.10 1.36
N VAL A 83 -4.07 -7.08 0.81
CA VAL A 83 -4.62 -8.22 1.50
C VAL A 83 -4.19 -9.39 0.65
N CYS A 84 -3.39 -10.26 1.23
CA CYS A 84 -2.78 -11.37 0.54
C CYS A 84 -1.83 -10.93 -0.58
N ASP A 85 -0.99 -9.93 -0.29
CA ASP A 85 0.10 -9.52 -1.18
C ASP A 85 1.49 -9.99 -0.71
N GLY A 86 1.53 -10.80 0.36
CA GLY A 86 2.75 -11.35 0.96
C GLY A 86 3.53 -10.36 1.81
N VAL A 87 2.96 -9.18 2.06
CA VAL A 87 3.54 -8.17 2.94
C VAL A 87 2.63 -8.01 4.15
N ILE A 88 3.22 -8.10 5.35
CA ILE A 88 2.48 -7.81 6.58
C ILE A 88 2.39 -6.29 6.71
N ASP A 89 1.26 -5.74 6.27
CA ASP A 89 0.88 -4.35 6.46
C ASP A 89 0.15 -4.14 7.80
N CYS A 90 -0.53 -5.18 8.33
CA CYS A 90 -1.25 -5.14 9.60
C CYS A 90 -0.45 -5.72 10.77
N VAL A 91 -0.49 -5.07 11.94
CA VAL A 91 0.23 -5.50 13.16
C VAL A 91 -0.18 -6.90 13.62
N ASP A 92 -1.44 -7.28 13.38
CA ASP A 92 -2.01 -8.58 13.72
C ASP A 92 -1.90 -9.61 12.59
N MET A 93 -1.25 -9.28 11.48
CA MET A 93 -1.08 -10.15 10.30
C MET A 93 -2.40 -10.59 9.65
N SER A 94 -3.50 -9.90 9.95
CA SER A 94 -4.84 -10.30 9.50
C SER A 94 -5.02 -10.19 7.98
N ASP A 95 -4.26 -9.31 7.34
CA ASP A 95 -4.13 -9.12 5.91
C ASP A 95 -3.56 -10.35 5.18
N GLU A 96 -2.63 -11.07 5.81
CA GLU A 96 -1.94 -12.21 5.17
C GLU A 96 -2.40 -13.59 5.69
N THR A 97 -3.20 -13.62 6.77
CA THR A 97 -3.73 -14.86 7.36
C THR A 97 -5.20 -15.14 7.04
N SER A 98 -5.92 -14.15 6.50
CA SER A 98 -7.34 -14.25 6.14
C SER A 98 -7.56 -14.58 4.65
N CYS A 99 -6.53 -15.11 3.98
CA CYS A 99 -6.56 -15.44 2.56
C CYS A 99 -7.39 -16.69 2.30
N SER A 100 -8.49 -16.55 1.53
CA SER A 100 -9.48 -17.63 1.31
C SER A 100 -8.93 -18.94 0.73
N TYR A 101 -7.78 -18.89 0.06
CA TYR A 101 -7.09 -20.04 -0.54
C TYR A 101 -5.98 -20.62 0.36
N CYS A 102 -5.67 -19.97 1.48
CA CYS A 102 -4.75 -20.49 2.49
C CYS A 102 -5.53 -21.25 3.58
N PRO A 103 -4.93 -22.30 4.17
CA PRO A 103 -5.43 -22.86 5.42
C PRO A 103 -5.51 -21.78 6.51
N ALA A 104 -6.51 -21.87 7.38
CA ALA A 104 -6.71 -20.89 8.45
C ALA A 104 -5.46 -20.75 9.32
N GLY A 105 -4.97 -19.51 9.47
CA GLY A 105 -3.78 -19.19 10.25
C GLY A 105 -2.45 -19.35 9.50
N ASN A 106 -2.45 -19.74 8.22
CA ASN A 106 -1.25 -19.73 7.39
C ASN A 106 -1.04 -18.35 6.74
N ILE A 107 0.22 -17.98 6.54
CA ILE A 107 0.64 -16.71 5.95
C ILE A 107 0.84 -16.90 4.45
N HIS A 108 0.32 -15.97 3.64
CA HIS A 108 0.51 -15.96 2.19
C HIS A 108 1.91 -15.44 1.79
N CYS A 109 2.50 -16.04 0.75
CA CYS A 109 3.82 -15.67 0.23
C CYS A 109 3.80 -14.51 -0.79
N GLY A 110 2.65 -13.86 -1.03
CA GLY A 110 2.51 -12.79 -2.03
C GLY A 110 2.53 -13.24 -3.50
N ILE A 111 2.92 -14.49 -3.77
CA ILE A 111 2.98 -15.06 -5.11
C ILE A 111 2.16 -16.34 -5.20
N GLY A 112 1.20 -16.33 -6.13
CA GLY A 112 0.33 -17.46 -6.41
C GLY A 112 -0.56 -17.79 -5.21
N SER A 113 -0.78 -19.08 -4.96
CA SER A 113 -1.56 -19.56 -3.81
C SER A 113 -0.68 -20.30 -2.80
N THR A 114 0.59 -19.89 -2.69
CA THR A 114 1.54 -20.52 -1.76
C THR A 114 1.36 -19.92 -0.38
N CYS A 115 1.18 -20.77 0.63
CA CYS A 115 1.01 -20.35 2.01
C CYS A 115 1.89 -21.19 2.92
N ILE A 116 2.45 -20.57 3.94
CA ILE A 116 3.34 -21.19 4.92
C ILE A 116 2.76 -21.07 6.33
N SER A 117 3.22 -21.92 7.24
CA SER A 117 2.88 -21.78 8.66
C SER A 117 3.57 -20.55 9.26
N PRO A 118 2.98 -19.90 10.28
CA PRO A 118 3.58 -18.73 10.93
C PRO A 118 4.99 -18.99 11.48
N ASP A 119 5.25 -20.22 11.96
CA ASP A 119 6.54 -20.64 12.51
C ASP A 119 7.67 -20.70 11.46
N LYS A 120 7.32 -20.69 10.17
CA LYS A 120 8.26 -20.71 9.05
C LYS A 120 8.68 -19.32 8.59
N ARG A 121 8.11 -18.27 9.18
CA ARG A 121 8.51 -16.90 8.90
C ARG A 121 9.71 -16.55 9.78
N CYS A 122 10.75 -15.98 9.18
CA CYS A 122 11.99 -15.62 9.87
C CYS A 122 12.70 -16.82 10.52
N ASP A 123 12.54 -18.02 9.95
CA ASP A 123 13.13 -19.25 10.49
C ASP A 123 14.55 -19.51 9.95
N GLY A 124 15.03 -18.64 9.06
CA GLY A 124 16.33 -18.74 8.40
C GLY A 124 16.31 -19.59 7.13
N LYS A 125 15.14 -20.05 6.67
CA LYS A 125 14.97 -20.89 5.49
C LYS A 125 13.97 -20.25 4.53
N LEU A 126 14.34 -20.22 3.24
CA LEU A 126 13.45 -19.77 2.18
C LEU A 126 12.38 -20.83 1.91
N ASP A 127 11.21 -20.67 2.52
CA ASP A 127 10.01 -21.47 2.28
C ASP A 127 9.07 -20.85 1.24
N CYS A 128 9.07 -19.51 1.09
CA CYS A 128 8.36 -18.86 -0.01
C CYS A 128 9.17 -18.88 -1.32
N PRO A 129 8.53 -18.98 -2.50
CA PRO A 129 9.22 -19.05 -3.79
C PRO A 129 10.08 -17.83 -4.12
N ASP A 130 9.72 -16.67 -3.57
CA ASP A 130 10.44 -15.41 -3.72
C ASP A 130 11.25 -15.02 -2.47
N GLY A 131 11.23 -15.87 -1.45
CA GLY A 131 11.87 -15.62 -0.15
C GLY A 131 11.23 -14.49 0.64
N SER A 132 9.96 -14.15 0.40
CA SER A 132 9.23 -13.10 1.14
C SER A 132 9.15 -13.36 2.64
N ASP A 133 9.07 -14.62 3.03
CA ASP A 133 9.05 -15.10 4.40
C ASP A 133 10.28 -14.71 5.22
N GLU A 134 11.43 -14.53 4.56
CA GLU A 134 12.70 -14.16 5.19
C GLU A 134 13.06 -12.66 5.02
N LYS A 135 12.10 -11.85 4.55
CA LYS A 135 12.26 -10.38 4.40
C LYS A 135 11.59 -9.66 5.58
N ALA A 136 12.21 -8.57 6.02
CA ALA A 136 11.67 -7.67 7.06
C ALA A 136 11.26 -8.39 8.37
N CYS A 137 12.15 -9.28 8.80
CA CYS A 137 12.35 -9.65 10.19
C CYS A 137 13.21 -8.55 10.88
#